data_AF-F8LA58-F1
#
_entry.id   AF-F8LA58-F1
#
_cell.length_a   1.000
_cell.length_b   1.000
_cell.length_c   1.000
_cell.angle_alpha   90.00
_cell.angle_beta   90.00
_cell.angle_gamma   90.00
#
_symmetry.space_group_name_H-M   'P 1'
#
loop_
_entity.id
_entity.type
_entity.pdbx_description
1 polymer ?
#
loop_
_entity_poly.entity_id
_entity_poly.type
_entity_poly.pdbx_seq_one_letter_code
_entity_poly.pdbx_strand_id
1 'polypeptide(L)'
;MASRNRIPPFENIDNLPELDLSIEEIWGRSKHIRFQLREPGRKKFDFHSRNRKKKRYRFDPPGPFTICSYPPEDVAVENFGEFLQKKGTQLYSEEGAQTVPFSTNLEDGIDIKETIRHWSEQKLYVKVRGRPPAGVGSVCVIFDEDSPSEDRPEEEKYPWRTTWLGEHEQESDMSFYATPMGKDVVGPGITRCVYGGFLMSYPPRRMYDIWSDPDYSICRSKPEALLMAGIDYAIKPIIVYVAAKPPPKHLKSFAKKFEKKIIYIPIGQLSPVTLKKIRTFHVLEGHDRRNIADDYIH
;
A
#
# COMPACT_ATOMS: atom_id res chain seq x y z
N MET A 1 -40.04 19.64 21.47
CA MET A 1 -40.97 19.88 20.34
C MET A 1 -40.75 21.30 19.85
N ALA A 2 -40.00 21.49 18.77
CA ALA A 2 -39.84 22.79 18.11
C ALA A 2 -40.56 22.72 16.76
N SER A 3 -41.65 23.47 16.63
CA SER A 3 -42.45 23.55 15.41
C SER A 3 -41.66 24.31 14.35
N ARG A 4 -41.43 23.70 13.18
CA ARG A 4 -40.81 24.36 12.03
C ARG A 4 -41.75 25.44 11.50
N ASN A 5 -41.31 26.70 11.53
CA ASN A 5 -41.95 27.79 10.80
C ASN A 5 -42.02 27.42 9.31
N ARG A 6 -43.23 27.21 8.80
CA ARG A 6 -43.49 27.09 7.35
C ARG A 6 -43.59 28.50 6.78
N ILE A 7 -42.79 28.77 5.75
CA ILE A 7 -42.92 29.96 4.91
C ILE A 7 -44.30 29.86 4.22
N PRO A 8 -45.12 30.93 4.20
CA PRO A 8 -46.39 30.92 3.48
C PRO A 8 -46.14 30.71 1.97
N PRO A 9 -47.01 29.97 1.26
CA PRO A 9 -46.86 29.80 -0.19
C PRO A 9 -46.95 31.15 -0.90
N PHE A 10 -46.11 31.34 -1.92
CA PHE A 10 -46.14 32.53 -2.77
C PHE A 10 -47.42 32.50 -3.62
N GLU A 11 -48.20 33.57 -3.61
CA GLU A 11 -49.37 33.72 -4.49
C GLU A 11 -48.91 34.16 -5.90
N ASN A 12 -49.41 33.49 -6.93
CA ASN A 12 -49.14 33.80 -8.32
C ASN A 12 -50.03 34.94 -8.80
N ILE A 13 -49.53 36.16 -8.61
CA ILE A 13 -50.23 37.41 -8.91
C ILE A 13 -50.51 37.58 -10.41
N ASP A 14 -49.72 36.94 -11.28
CA ASP A 14 -49.74 37.13 -12.73
C ASP A 14 -50.62 36.12 -13.50
N ASN A 15 -51.34 35.22 -12.79
CA ASN A 15 -52.18 34.17 -13.38
C ASN A 15 -51.47 33.33 -14.47
N LEU A 16 -50.15 33.17 -14.34
CA LEU A 16 -49.39 32.31 -15.25
C LEU A 16 -49.70 30.84 -14.95
N PRO A 17 -49.66 29.95 -15.95
CA PRO A 17 -49.88 28.53 -15.72
C PRO A 17 -48.83 28.00 -14.72
N GLU A 18 -49.31 27.49 -13.58
CA GLU A 18 -48.47 26.85 -12.57
C GLU A 18 -48.19 25.41 -12.97
N LEU A 19 -46.92 25.06 -13.00
CA LEU A 19 -46.47 23.69 -13.16
C LEU A 19 -46.04 23.19 -11.77
N ASP A 20 -46.74 22.19 -11.25
CA ASP A 20 -46.33 21.47 -10.04
C ASP A 20 -45.22 20.48 -10.41
N LEU A 21 -43.99 20.98 -10.44
CA LEU A 21 -42.81 20.19 -10.80
C LEU A 21 -42.24 19.52 -9.55
N SER A 22 -42.20 18.19 -9.56
CA SER A 22 -41.43 17.44 -8.57
C SER A 22 -39.92 17.67 -8.75
N ILE A 23 -39.15 17.54 -7.67
CA ILE A 23 -37.68 17.61 -7.72
C ILE A 23 -37.11 16.57 -8.70
N GLU A 24 -37.76 15.42 -8.85
CA GLU A 24 -37.39 14.40 -9.84
C GLU A 24 -37.68 14.81 -11.28
N GLU A 25 -38.65 15.68 -11.55
CA GLU A 25 -38.94 16.20 -12.90
C GLU A 25 -38.01 17.35 -13.29
N ILE A 26 -37.61 18.20 -12.34
CA ILE A 26 -36.64 19.28 -12.59
C ILE A 26 -35.23 18.73 -12.76
N TRP A 27 -34.83 17.80 -11.90
CA TRP A 27 -33.46 17.29 -11.84
C TRP A 27 -33.29 15.90 -12.44
N GLY A 28 -34.36 15.25 -12.89
CA GLY A 28 -34.33 14.00 -13.65
C GLY A 28 -33.35 12.95 -13.13
N ARG A 29 -32.71 12.24 -14.06
CA ARG A 29 -31.57 11.34 -13.81
C ARG A 29 -30.26 12.12 -13.60
N SER A 30 -30.25 13.15 -12.75
CA SER A 30 -29.01 13.85 -12.42
C SER A 30 -28.06 12.95 -11.61
N LYS A 31 -26.87 12.68 -12.16
CA LYS A 31 -25.79 12.06 -11.40
C LYS A 31 -25.00 13.17 -10.71
N HIS A 32 -24.89 13.11 -9.39
CA HIS A 32 -23.97 13.96 -8.66
C HIS A 32 -22.53 13.56 -8.99
N ILE A 33 -21.85 14.37 -9.81
CA ILE A 33 -20.43 14.20 -10.11
C ILE A 33 -19.65 15.08 -9.13
N ARG A 34 -18.97 14.45 -8.16
CA ARG A 34 -18.07 15.17 -7.25
C ARG A 34 -16.69 15.26 -7.89
N PHE A 35 -16.31 16.46 -8.31
CA PHE A 35 -14.94 16.75 -8.74
C PHE A 35 -14.06 16.87 -7.50
N GLN A 36 -12.93 16.16 -7.49
CA GLN A 36 -11.90 16.32 -6.47
C GLN A 36 -10.65 16.87 -7.14
N LEU A 37 -10.10 17.94 -6.57
CA LEU A 37 -8.82 18.48 -7.00
C LEU A 37 -7.74 17.43 -6.72
N ARG A 38 -6.88 17.20 -7.71
CA ARG A 38 -5.73 16.32 -7.55
C ARG A 38 -4.69 17.01 -6.69
N GLU A 39 -4.13 16.28 -5.74
CA GLU A 39 -3.12 16.82 -4.84
C GLU A 39 -1.74 16.23 -5.17
N PRO A 40 -0.66 17.02 -5.10
CA PRO A 40 0.68 16.44 -5.07
C PRO A 40 0.81 15.55 -3.82
N GLY A 41 1.56 14.45 -3.93
CA GLY A 41 1.82 13.54 -2.80
C GLY A 41 2.28 14.29 -1.54
N ARG A 42 1.69 13.96 -0.40
CA ARG A 42 1.84 14.71 0.87
C ARG A 42 3.26 14.69 1.42
N LYS A 43 3.92 13.54 1.38
CA LYS A 43 5.28 13.34 1.91
C LYS A 43 6.34 13.43 0.79
N LYS A 44 6.10 14.27 -0.24
CA LYS A 44 7.12 14.67 -1.21
C LYS A 44 8.10 15.62 -0.53
N PHE A 45 9.13 15.08 0.11
CA PHE A 45 10.30 15.89 0.41
C PHE A 45 11.15 15.98 -0.85
N ASP A 46 11.37 17.21 -1.31
CA ASP A 46 12.41 17.50 -2.28
C ASP A 46 13.71 16.85 -1.81
N PHE A 47 14.43 16.25 -2.74
CA PHE A 47 15.83 15.84 -2.61
C PHE A 47 16.74 17.07 -2.47
N HIS A 48 16.27 18.15 -1.83
CA HIS A 48 17.16 19.09 -1.23
C HIS A 48 17.90 18.30 -0.15
N SER A 49 19.18 18.03 -0.43
CA SER A 49 20.23 18.30 0.54
C SER A 49 19.76 19.48 1.38
N ARG A 50 19.05 19.20 2.48
CA ARG A 50 18.92 20.17 3.54
C ARG A 50 20.37 20.42 3.84
N ASN A 51 20.86 21.61 3.46
CA ASN A 51 22.08 22.16 4.00
C ASN A 51 21.92 21.99 5.50
N ARG A 52 22.47 20.88 6.00
CA ARG A 52 22.33 20.41 7.35
C ARG A 52 23.12 21.48 8.07
N LYS A 53 22.44 22.52 8.59
CA LYS A 53 23.02 23.34 9.65
C LYS A 53 23.54 22.31 10.63
N LYS A 54 24.87 22.15 10.68
CA LYS A 54 25.53 21.06 11.39
C LYS A 54 24.89 21.00 12.77
N LYS A 55 24.03 20.00 12.99
CA LYS A 55 23.57 19.71 14.35
C LYS A 55 24.87 19.46 15.10
N ARG A 56 25.12 20.24 16.15
CA ARG A 56 26.21 19.93 17.10
C ARG A 56 25.98 18.49 17.52
N TYR A 57 26.81 17.57 17.03
CA TYR A 57 26.78 16.20 17.47
C TYR A 57 27.14 16.23 18.96
N ARG A 58 26.13 16.08 19.81
CA ARG A 58 26.37 15.53 21.14
C ARG A 58 26.50 14.03 20.89
N PHE A 59 27.66 13.48 21.19
CA PHE A 59 27.83 12.04 21.26
C PHE A 59 26.90 11.56 22.39
N ASP A 60 25.73 11.05 22.01
CA ASP A 60 24.94 10.23 22.92
C ASP A 60 25.54 8.82 22.84
N PRO A 61 25.99 8.24 23.97
CA PRO A 61 26.38 6.84 23.99
C PRO A 61 25.16 5.98 23.63
N PRO A 62 25.34 4.84 22.93
CA PRO A 62 24.23 3.95 22.63
C PRO A 62 23.57 3.48 23.93
N GLY A 63 22.29 3.83 24.10
CA GLY A 63 21.45 3.28 25.16
C GLY A 63 21.16 1.80 24.92
N PRO A 64 20.89 1.03 25.97
CA PRO A 64 20.94 -0.42 25.98
C PRO A 64 19.73 -1.00 25.25
N PHE A 65 19.83 -1.14 23.93
CA PHE A 65 19.29 -2.18 23.03
C PHE A 65 19.40 -1.62 21.59
N THR A 66 20.60 -1.65 21.02
CA THR A 66 20.82 -1.32 19.60
C THR A 66 20.36 -2.51 18.76
N ILE A 67 19.05 -2.78 18.76
CA ILE A 67 18.53 -3.94 18.04
C ILE A 67 18.80 -3.79 16.55
N CYS A 68 19.24 -4.87 15.91
CA CYS A 68 19.47 -4.92 14.48
C CYS A 68 18.88 -6.19 13.88
N SER A 69 18.69 -6.15 12.57
CA SER A 69 18.24 -7.28 11.79
C SER A 69 19.39 -8.23 11.44
N TYR A 70 19.03 -9.46 11.10
CA TYR A 70 19.93 -10.46 10.57
C TYR A 70 20.08 -10.29 9.04
N PRO A 71 21.27 -9.92 8.52
CA PRO A 71 21.42 -9.48 7.12
C PRO A 71 20.94 -10.47 6.04
N PRO A 72 21.11 -11.80 6.18
CA PRO A 72 20.59 -12.74 5.19
C PRO A 72 19.06 -12.72 5.05
N GLU A 73 18.34 -12.42 6.14
CA GLU A 73 16.89 -12.26 6.11
C GLU A 73 16.49 -10.94 5.44
N ASP A 74 17.23 -9.86 5.70
CA ASP A 74 17.01 -8.56 5.04
C ASP A 74 17.12 -8.71 3.51
N VAL A 75 18.18 -9.37 3.03
CA VAL A 75 18.36 -9.67 1.61
C VAL A 75 17.20 -10.52 1.06
N ALA A 76 16.67 -11.47 1.84
CA ALA A 76 15.53 -12.27 1.42
C ALA A 76 14.23 -11.44 1.31
N VAL A 77 13.99 -10.53 2.25
CA VAL A 77 12.85 -9.61 2.25
C VAL A 77 12.95 -8.63 1.08
N GLU A 78 14.13 -8.07 0.82
CA GLU A 78 14.36 -7.18 -0.32
C GLU A 78 14.13 -7.88 -1.67
N ASN A 79 14.70 -9.08 -1.86
CA ASN A 79 14.45 -9.90 -3.05
C ASN A 79 12.96 -10.22 -3.24
N PHE A 80 12.25 -10.48 -2.15
CA PHE A 80 10.80 -10.69 -2.20
C PHE A 80 10.05 -9.41 -2.57
N GLY A 81 10.48 -8.26 -2.03
CA GLY A 81 10.01 -6.94 -2.43
C GLY A 81 10.19 -6.71 -3.94
N GLU A 82 11.38 -6.92 -4.48
CA GLU A 82 11.65 -6.81 -5.92
C GLU A 82 10.77 -7.74 -6.77
N PHE A 83 10.59 -8.99 -6.33
CA PHE A 83 9.71 -9.94 -6.99
C PHE A 83 8.27 -9.41 -7.05
N LEU A 84 7.76 -8.88 -5.95
CA LEU A 84 6.43 -8.28 -5.90
C LEU A 84 6.31 -7.03 -6.76
N GLN A 85 7.36 -6.21 -6.85
CA GLN A 85 7.41 -5.06 -7.75
C GLN A 85 7.30 -5.49 -9.21
N LYS A 86 8.05 -6.53 -9.62
CA LYS A 86 7.98 -7.11 -10.98
C LYS A 86 6.59 -7.66 -11.28
N LYS A 87 6.02 -8.45 -10.36
CA LYS A 87 4.66 -9.01 -10.50
C LYS A 87 3.59 -7.91 -10.58
N GLY A 88 3.68 -6.88 -9.75
CA GLY A 88 2.75 -5.75 -9.77
C GLY A 88 2.84 -4.92 -11.05
N THR A 89 4.05 -4.73 -11.56
CA THR A 89 4.31 -4.07 -12.85
C THR A 89 3.67 -4.85 -14.00
N GLN A 90 3.84 -6.18 -14.02
CA GLN A 90 3.22 -7.06 -15.01
C GLN A 90 1.69 -6.98 -14.97
N LEU A 91 1.09 -7.12 -13.78
CA LEU A 91 -0.37 -7.04 -13.63
C LEU A 91 -0.92 -5.68 -14.07
N TYR A 92 -0.21 -4.59 -13.77
CA TYR A 92 -0.60 -3.26 -14.25
C TYR A 92 -0.58 -3.19 -15.78
N SER A 93 0.45 -3.72 -16.43
CA SER A 93 0.56 -3.75 -17.89
C SER A 93 -0.54 -4.60 -18.53
N GLU A 94 -0.90 -5.72 -17.91
CA GLU A 94 -1.99 -6.59 -18.38
C GLU A 94 -3.36 -5.91 -18.24
N GLU A 95 -3.63 -5.21 -17.13
CA GLU A 95 -4.86 -4.42 -16.95
C GLU A 95 -4.98 -3.25 -17.94
N GLY A 96 -3.85 -2.70 -18.39
CA GLY A 96 -3.79 -1.61 -19.35
C GLY A 96 -3.78 -2.06 -20.81
N ALA A 97 -3.75 -3.38 -21.08
CA ALA A 97 -3.70 -3.90 -22.43
C ALA A 97 -5.04 -3.68 -23.15
N GLN A 98 -4.97 -3.20 -24.39
CA GLN A 98 -6.12 -3.04 -25.27
C GLN A 98 -6.02 -4.03 -26.42
N THR A 99 -7.17 -4.47 -26.90
CA THR A 99 -7.23 -5.34 -28.07
C THR A 99 -7.66 -4.50 -29.28
N VAL A 100 -6.86 -4.52 -30.33
CA VAL A 100 -7.06 -3.74 -31.56
C VAL A 100 -7.06 -4.67 -32.78
N PRO A 101 -7.73 -4.31 -33.89
CA PRO A 101 -7.63 -5.08 -35.12
C PRO A 101 -6.19 -5.07 -35.63
N PHE A 102 -5.71 -6.24 -36.06
CA PHE A 102 -4.42 -6.44 -36.68
C PHE A 102 -4.33 -5.60 -37.95
N SER A 103 -3.22 -4.87 -38.07
CA SER A 103 -2.92 -4.05 -39.23
C SER A 103 -1.60 -4.50 -39.86
N THR A 104 -0.48 -4.11 -39.28
CA THR A 104 0.86 -4.31 -39.84
C THR A 104 1.82 -5.07 -38.92
N ASN A 105 1.58 -5.03 -37.60
CA ASN A 105 2.45 -5.64 -36.59
C ASN A 105 1.64 -6.54 -35.65
N LEU A 106 2.27 -7.60 -35.14
CA LEU A 106 1.68 -8.53 -34.17
C LEU A 106 1.61 -7.93 -32.76
N GLU A 107 2.26 -6.80 -32.53
CA GLU A 107 2.29 -6.07 -31.25
C GLU A 107 2.71 -7.00 -30.10
N ASP A 108 1.89 -7.17 -29.06
CA ASP A 108 2.17 -8.09 -27.95
C ASP A 108 1.60 -9.51 -28.16
N GLY A 109 1.00 -9.78 -29.31
CA GLY A 109 0.49 -11.08 -29.72
C GLY A 109 -1.01 -11.11 -30.04
N ILE A 110 -1.44 -12.21 -30.65
CA ILE A 110 -2.81 -12.39 -31.14
C ILE A 110 -3.77 -12.64 -29.97
N ASP A 111 -4.87 -11.89 -29.93
CA ASP A 111 -6.01 -12.19 -29.06
C ASP A 111 -6.95 -13.17 -29.75
N ILE A 112 -6.73 -14.46 -29.50
CA ILE A 112 -7.52 -15.54 -30.10
C ILE A 112 -9.00 -15.41 -29.73
N LYS A 113 -9.31 -15.02 -28.49
CA LYS A 113 -10.71 -14.92 -28.03
C LYS A 113 -11.44 -13.82 -28.78
N GLU A 114 -10.81 -12.66 -28.92
CA GLU A 114 -11.43 -11.53 -29.62
C GLU A 114 -11.48 -11.74 -31.13
N THR A 115 -10.48 -12.43 -31.69
CA THR A 115 -10.45 -12.87 -33.08
C THR A 115 -11.59 -13.84 -33.39
N ILE A 116 -11.86 -14.82 -32.52
CA ILE A 116 -12.99 -15.75 -32.70
C ILE A 116 -14.34 -15.03 -32.56
N ARG A 117 -14.46 -14.07 -31.64
CA ARG A 117 -15.69 -13.28 -31.50
C ARG A 117 -16.05 -12.50 -32.77
N HIS A 118 -15.04 -12.01 -33.48
CA HIS A 118 -15.20 -11.25 -34.73
C HIS A 118 -14.83 -12.09 -35.96
N TRP A 119 -14.97 -13.41 -35.90
CA TRP A 119 -14.55 -14.30 -36.97
C TRP A 119 -15.21 -13.97 -38.31
N SER A 120 -16.46 -13.50 -38.29
CA SER A 120 -17.20 -13.06 -39.48
C SER A 120 -16.58 -11.86 -40.19
N GLU A 121 -15.79 -11.04 -39.50
CA GLU A 121 -15.13 -9.87 -40.08
C GLU A 121 -13.82 -10.23 -40.80
N GLN A 122 -13.35 -11.48 -40.69
CA GLN A 122 -12.09 -11.97 -41.25
C GLN A 122 -10.87 -11.12 -40.84
N LYS A 123 -10.95 -10.48 -39.67
CA LYS A 123 -9.88 -9.67 -39.08
C LYS A 123 -9.28 -10.40 -37.90
N LEU A 124 -7.96 -10.40 -37.84
CA LEU A 124 -7.23 -10.82 -36.64
C LEU A 124 -7.24 -9.68 -35.64
N TYR A 125 -7.23 -10.00 -34.36
CA TYR A 125 -7.11 -9.02 -33.28
C TYR A 125 -5.81 -9.27 -32.52
N VAL A 126 -5.11 -8.20 -32.18
CA VAL A 126 -3.84 -8.23 -31.45
C VAL A 126 -3.94 -7.42 -30.17
N LYS A 127 -3.16 -7.82 -29.16
CA LYS A 127 -3.03 -7.11 -27.91
C LYS A 127 -1.96 -6.05 -28.04
N VAL A 128 -2.26 -4.86 -27.55
CA VAL A 128 -1.35 -3.73 -27.43
C VAL A 128 -1.28 -3.37 -25.96
N ARG A 129 -0.11 -3.55 -25.34
CA ARG A 129 0.16 -3.10 -23.99
C ARG A 129 0.03 -1.57 -23.93
N GLY A 130 -0.56 -1.10 -22.83
CA GLY A 130 -0.53 0.32 -22.51
C GLY A 130 0.90 0.82 -22.26
N ARG A 131 1.01 2.12 -21.99
CA ARG A 131 2.29 2.76 -21.65
C ARG A 131 3.01 1.99 -20.54
N PRO A 132 4.34 1.83 -20.64
CA PRO A 132 5.11 1.14 -19.63
C PRO A 132 4.90 1.83 -18.28
N PRO A 133 4.61 1.06 -17.22
CA PRO A 133 4.40 1.62 -15.89
C PRO A 133 5.63 2.38 -15.41
N ALA A 134 5.42 3.50 -14.69
CA ALA A 134 6.50 4.28 -14.07
C ALA A 134 7.18 3.56 -12.86
N GLY A 135 6.96 2.24 -12.73
CA GLY A 135 7.44 1.37 -11.67
C GLY A 135 6.60 1.42 -10.39
N VAL A 136 6.94 0.54 -9.46
CA VAL A 136 6.31 0.42 -8.13
C VAL A 136 7.05 1.30 -7.13
N GLY A 137 6.30 2.08 -6.34
CA GLY A 137 6.84 3.01 -5.35
C GLY A 137 6.89 2.45 -3.94
N SER A 138 5.96 1.56 -3.61
CA SER A 138 5.93 0.86 -2.33
C SER A 138 5.23 -0.49 -2.45
N VAL A 139 5.58 -1.38 -1.54
CA VAL A 139 5.04 -2.74 -1.44
C VAL A 139 4.53 -2.93 -0.02
N CYS A 140 3.25 -3.24 0.13
CA CYS A 140 2.62 -3.51 1.42
C CYS A 140 2.15 -4.97 1.42
N VAL A 141 2.59 -5.75 2.40
CA VAL A 141 2.31 -7.18 2.55
C VAL A 141 1.66 -7.43 3.91
N ILE A 142 0.45 -7.98 3.89
CA ILE A 142 -0.36 -8.28 5.07
C ILE A 142 -0.56 -9.78 5.16
N PHE A 143 0.09 -10.41 6.14
CA PHE A 143 -0.09 -11.83 6.43
C PHE A 143 -1.30 -12.08 7.32
N ASP A 144 -1.55 -11.16 8.26
CA ASP A 144 -2.58 -11.27 9.29
C ASP A 144 -3.04 -9.86 9.68
N GLU A 145 -4.35 -9.60 9.60
CA GLU A 145 -4.90 -8.26 9.87
C GLU A 145 -4.87 -7.90 11.37
N ASP A 146 -4.50 -8.84 12.24
CA ASP A 146 -4.56 -8.70 13.70
C ASP A 146 -5.97 -8.34 14.18
N SER A 147 -6.97 -9.02 13.60
CA SER A 147 -8.36 -8.85 14.01
C SER A 147 -8.56 -9.41 15.42
N PRO A 148 -9.31 -8.72 16.30
CA PRO A 148 -9.57 -9.20 17.65
C PRO A 148 -10.23 -10.58 17.60
N SER A 149 -9.70 -11.50 18.42
CA SER A 149 -10.28 -12.85 18.54
C SER A 149 -11.59 -12.80 19.32
N GLU A 150 -12.55 -13.67 18.98
CA GLU A 150 -13.84 -13.75 19.70
C GLU A 150 -13.65 -14.08 21.18
N ASP A 151 -12.64 -14.89 21.51
CA ASP A 151 -12.36 -15.35 22.87
C ASP A 151 -11.62 -14.29 23.72
N ARG A 152 -10.79 -13.46 23.10
CA ARG A 152 -9.97 -12.42 23.75
C ARG A 152 -9.89 -11.16 22.87
N PRO A 153 -10.85 -10.23 23.00
CA PRO A 153 -10.91 -9.05 22.16
C PRO A 153 -9.83 -8.00 22.48
N GLU A 154 -9.23 -8.04 23.69
CA GLU A 154 -8.21 -7.09 24.14
C GLU A 154 -6.77 -7.54 23.85
N GLU A 155 -6.55 -8.80 23.47
CA GLU A 155 -5.21 -9.33 23.25
C GLU A 155 -4.78 -9.13 21.78
N GLU A 156 -3.89 -8.16 21.56
CA GLU A 156 -3.23 -7.99 20.26
C GLU A 156 -2.20 -9.10 20.02
N LYS A 157 -2.28 -9.80 18.88
CA LYS A 157 -1.32 -10.86 18.54
C LYS A 157 0.03 -10.27 18.10
N TYR A 158 0.00 -9.07 17.50
CA TYR A 158 1.20 -8.39 16.98
C TYR A 158 1.35 -6.98 17.57
N PRO A 159 1.63 -6.85 18.88
CA PRO A 159 1.67 -5.55 19.55
C PRO A 159 2.93 -4.74 19.21
N TRP A 160 4.00 -5.38 18.75
CA TRP A 160 5.25 -4.68 18.44
C TRP A 160 5.14 -3.98 17.09
N ARG A 161 5.30 -2.66 17.08
CA ARG A 161 5.18 -1.79 15.91
C ARG A 161 6.43 -0.94 15.82
N THR A 162 7.08 -0.92 14.67
CA THR A 162 8.28 -0.11 14.49
C THR A 162 8.50 0.23 13.02
N THR A 163 9.43 1.15 12.80
CA THR A 163 9.88 1.59 11.48
C THR A 163 11.41 1.53 11.46
N TRP A 164 11.96 0.78 10.52
CA TRP A 164 13.38 0.64 10.24
C TRP A 164 13.75 1.43 9.00
N LEU A 165 14.88 2.15 9.09
CA LEU A 165 15.43 2.89 7.96
C LEU A 165 16.52 2.05 7.32
N GLY A 166 16.55 2.03 5.98
CA GLY A 166 17.62 1.37 5.24
C GLY A 166 19.00 1.90 5.65
N GLU A 167 19.88 1.00 6.07
CA GLU A 167 21.28 1.27 6.38
C GLU A 167 22.06 1.55 5.09
N HIS A 168 21.71 0.89 3.98
CA HIS A 168 22.37 1.02 2.68
C HIS A 168 21.47 1.71 1.63
N GLU A 169 22.07 2.27 0.57
CA GLU A 169 21.31 2.95 -0.48
C GLU A 169 20.39 2.02 -1.29
N GLN A 170 20.68 0.72 -1.28
CA GLN A 170 19.92 -0.31 -1.98
C GLN A 170 18.83 -0.95 -1.11
N GLU A 171 18.75 -0.60 0.17
CA GLU A 171 17.73 -1.12 1.09
C GLU A 171 16.48 -0.24 1.02
N SER A 172 15.33 -0.84 1.32
CA SER A 172 14.07 -0.11 1.44
C SER A 172 13.90 0.38 2.88
N ASP A 173 13.17 1.48 3.07
CA ASP A 173 12.63 1.76 4.39
C ASP A 173 11.49 0.79 4.67
N MET A 174 11.44 0.27 5.90
CA MET A 174 10.49 -0.74 6.29
C MET A 174 9.69 -0.29 7.50
N SER A 175 8.37 -0.45 7.48
CA SER A 175 7.53 -0.32 8.67
C SER A 175 6.66 -1.53 8.85
N PHE A 176 6.53 -2.04 10.06
CA PHE A 176 5.87 -3.32 10.29
C PHE A 176 5.24 -3.41 11.68
N TYR A 177 4.35 -4.40 11.79
CA TYR A 177 3.86 -4.89 13.07
C TYR A 177 4.11 -6.40 13.19
N ALA A 178 4.55 -6.84 14.37
CA ALA A 178 5.04 -8.18 14.61
C ALA A 178 4.73 -8.66 16.05
N THR A 179 5.01 -9.93 16.31
CA THR A 179 4.93 -10.51 17.66
C THR A 179 5.88 -9.81 18.64
N PRO A 180 5.61 -9.85 19.95
CA PRO A 180 6.47 -9.21 20.94
C PRO A 180 7.90 -9.75 20.91
N MET A 181 8.88 -8.85 21.06
CA MET A 181 10.27 -9.25 21.33
C MET A 181 10.38 -10.00 22.67
N GLY A 182 11.35 -10.90 22.80
CA GLY A 182 11.58 -11.71 24.01
C GLY A 182 10.60 -12.88 24.21
N LYS A 183 9.58 -13.05 23.35
CA LYS A 183 8.64 -14.19 23.46
C LYS A 183 9.23 -15.51 23.00
N ASP A 184 10.02 -15.50 21.93
CA ASP A 184 10.64 -16.69 21.32
C ASP A 184 12.15 -16.45 21.19
N VAL A 185 12.88 -16.70 22.28
CA VAL A 185 14.33 -16.51 22.35
C VAL A 185 15.01 -17.78 21.84
N VAL A 186 15.78 -17.66 20.76
CA VAL A 186 16.42 -18.80 20.08
C VAL A 186 17.91 -18.93 20.38
N GLY A 187 18.52 -17.84 20.85
CA GLY A 187 19.93 -17.78 21.20
C GLY A 187 20.24 -16.56 22.08
N PRO A 188 21.48 -16.44 22.57
CA PRO A 188 21.90 -15.33 23.42
C PRO A 188 21.72 -13.97 22.72
N GLY A 189 20.73 -13.19 23.13
CA GLY A 189 20.40 -11.91 22.50
C GLY A 189 19.77 -12.05 21.10
N ILE A 190 19.19 -13.21 20.77
CA ILE A 190 18.53 -13.46 19.48
C ILE A 190 17.09 -13.88 19.74
N THR A 191 16.15 -13.06 19.27
CA THR A 191 14.71 -13.35 19.35
C THR A 191 14.14 -13.59 17.96
N ARG A 192 13.37 -14.66 17.81
CA ARG A 192 12.55 -14.90 16.64
C ARG A 192 11.23 -14.16 16.73
N CYS A 193 10.90 -13.43 15.68
CA CYS A 193 9.68 -12.66 15.56
C CYS A 193 8.93 -13.08 14.30
N VAL A 194 7.62 -12.83 14.30
CA VAL A 194 6.73 -13.15 13.18
C VAL A 194 6.00 -11.88 12.77
N TYR A 195 6.11 -11.50 11.50
CA TYR A 195 5.36 -10.39 10.93
C TYR A 195 3.86 -10.69 10.89
N GLY A 196 3.07 -9.70 11.31
CA GLY A 196 1.66 -9.61 10.94
C GLY A 196 1.49 -8.92 9.59
N GLY A 197 2.31 -7.90 9.34
CA GLY A 197 2.39 -7.23 8.05
C GLY A 197 3.49 -6.17 8.02
N PHE A 198 3.92 -5.82 6.83
CA PHE A 198 4.95 -4.81 6.62
C PHE A 198 4.73 -3.98 5.36
N LEU A 199 5.30 -2.79 5.37
CA LEU A 199 5.41 -1.85 4.26
C LEU A 199 6.89 -1.70 3.93
N MET A 200 7.24 -1.81 2.65
CA MET A 200 8.53 -1.44 2.10
C MET A 200 8.35 -0.22 1.19
N SER A 201 9.22 0.77 1.33
CA SER A 201 9.21 1.98 0.50
C SER A 201 10.61 2.33 0.01
N TYR A 202 10.72 2.64 -1.27
CA TYR A 202 11.93 3.11 -1.90
C TYR A 202 11.76 4.58 -2.36
N PRO A 203 12.79 5.44 -2.26
CA PRO A 203 14.15 5.23 -1.77
C PRO A 203 14.26 5.29 -0.24
N PRO A 204 15.36 4.76 0.35
CA PRO A 204 15.53 4.68 1.80
C PRO A 204 15.73 6.05 2.48
N ARG A 205 15.72 6.02 3.82
CA ARG A 205 16.00 7.10 4.78
C ARG A 205 15.02 8.26 4.73
N ARG A 206 13.75 7.96 4.45
CA ARG A 206 12.66 8.94 4.32
C ARG A 206 11.47 8.64 5.21
N MET A 207 11.22 7.38 5.54
CA MET A 207 10.05 6.98 6.30
C MET A 207 10.17 7.41 7.76
N TYR A 208 9.32 8.34 8.18
CA TYR A 208 9.18 8.65 9.60
C TYR A 208 8.40 7.53 10.31
N ASP A 209 8.41 7.54 11.64
CA ASP A 209 7.60 6.60 12.41
C ASP A 209 6.11 6.80 12.11
N ILE A 210 5.55 5.92 11.29
CA ILE A 210 4.15 5.97 10.87
C ILE A 210 3.19 5.60 12.00
N TRP A 211 3.66 4.90 13.04
CA TRP A 211 2.81 4.41 14.11
C TRP A 211 2.41 5.53 15.08
N SER A 212 3.26 6.54 15.19
CA SER A 212 3.05 7.72 16.02
C SER A 212 2.62 8.96 15.23
N ASP A 213 2.56 8.88 13.89
CA ASP A 213 2.19 10.02 13.03
C ASP A 213 0.67 10.27 13.10
N PRO A 214 0.23 11.48 13.56
CA PRO A 214 -1.18 11.81 13.66
C PRO A 214 -1.95 11.74 12.33
N ASP A 215 -1.27 11.86 11.19
CA ASP A 215 -1.89 11.76 9.86
C ASP A 215 -2.57 10.39 9.63
N TYR A 216 -2.09 9.34 10.30
CA TYR A 216 -2.61 7.98 10.17
C TYR A 216 -3.61 7.59 11.27
N SER A 217 -3.93 8.49 12.19
CA SER A 217 -4.93 8.26 13.26
C SER A 217 -6.34 7.93 12.75
N ILE A 218 -6.65 8.29 11.50
CA ILE A 218 -7.92 7.96 10.84
C ILE A 218 -8.03 6.47 10.46
N CYS A 219 -6.91 5.74 10.42
CA CYS A 219 -6.87 4.32 10.06
C CYS A 219 -7.46 3.48 11.18
N ARG A 220 -8.28 2.49 10.82
CA ARG A 220 -8.97 1.61 11.79
C ARG A 220 -8.17 0.37 12.15
N SER A 221 -7.15 0.05 11.37
CA SER A 221 -6.35 -1.15 11.53
C SER A 221 -4.89 -0.92 11.13
N LYS A 222 -3.99 -1.77 11.63
CA LYS A 222 -2.56 -1.73 11.28
C LYS A 222 -2.32 -1.88 9.77
N PRO A 223 -3.01 -2.78 9.04
CA PRO A 223 -2.96 -2.83 7.59
C PRO A 223 -3.35 -1.53 6.88
N GLU A 224 -4.37 -0.82 7.38
CA GLU A 224 -4.80 0.46 6.80
C GLU A 224 -3.72 1.53 6.98
N ALA A 225 -3.09 1.59 8.15
CA ALA A 225 -1.99 2.51 8.41
C ALA A 225 -0.79 2.24 7.48
N LEU A 226 -0.39 0.98 7.32
CA LEU A 226 0.68 0.59 6.39
C LEU A 226 0.35 0.96 4.94
N LEU A 227 -0.87 0.68 4.47
CA LEU A 227 -1.25 0.99 3.10
C LEU A 227 -1.39 2.50 2.86
N MET A 228 -1.93 3.25 3.82
CA MET A 228 -2.02 4.71 3.73
C MET A 228 -0.63 5.36 3.70
N ALA A 229 0.27 4.93 4.59
CA ALA A 229 1.67 5.34 4.56
C ALA A 229 2.35 4.96 3.23
N GLY A 230 2.11 3.75 2.73
CA GLY A 230 2.64 3.31 1.44
C GLY A 230 2.23 4.20 0.27
N ILE A 231 1.00 4.72 0.29
CA ILE A 231 0.50 5.68 -0.71
C ILE A 231 1.20 7.04 -0.57
N ASP A 232 1.36 7.53 0.66
CA ASP A 232 1.96 8.84 0.95
C ASP A 232 3.46 8.91 0.64
N TYR A 233 4.21 7.86 0.99
CA TYR A 233 5.67 7.82 0.81
C TYR A 233 6.12 7.40 -0.59
N ALA A 234 5.24 6.74 -1.37
CA ALA A 234 5.58 6.28 -2.70
C ALA A 234 5.91 7.44 -3.64
N ILE A 235 7.11 7.42 -4.22
CA ILE A 235 7.47 8.34 -5.32
C ILE A 235 6.73 7.94 -6.60
N LYS A 236 6.80 6.66 -6.96
CA LYS A 236 6.21 6.11 -8.18
C LYS A 236 4.70 5.86 -8.00
N PRO A 237 3.90 5.83 -9.09
CA PRO A 237 2.45 5.82 -9.00
C PRO A 237 1.85 4.47 -8.58
N ILE A 238 2.58 3.37 -8.71
CA ILE A 238 2.04 2.03 -8.45
C ILE A 238 2.36 1.62 -7.01
N ILE A 239 1.35 1.15 -6.31
CA ILE A 239 1.43 0.62 -4.94
C ILE A 239 1.03 -0.85 -5.03
N VAL A 240 1.93 -1.76 -4.65
CA VAL A 240 1.58 -3.19 -4.59
C VAL A 240 1.03 -3.50 -3.21
N TYR A 241 -0.15 -4.10 -3.17
CA TYR A 241 -0.81 -4.51 -1.93
C TYR A 241 -1.10 -6.00 -1.96
N VAL A 242 -0.41 -6.75 -1.11
CA VAL A 242 -0.55 -8.20 -0.96
C VAL A 242 -1.29 -8.48 0.34
N ALA A 243 -2.47 -9.09 0.26
CA ALA A 243 -3.26 -9.40 1.44
C ALA A 243 -4.26 -10.53 1.15
N ALA A 244 -4.90 -11.06 2.19
CA ALA A 244 -6.02 -11.99 2.05
C ALA A 244 -7.29 -11.29 1.52
N LYS A 245 -7.51 -10.03 1.94
CA LYS A 245 -8.67 -9.23 1.54
C LYS A 245 -8.24 -8.08 0.62
N PRO A 246 -9.10 -7.65 -0.32
CA PRO A 246 -8.81 -6.49 -1.16
C PRO A 246 -8.77 -5.19 -0.32
N PRO A 247 -8.07 -4.16 -0.80
CA PRO A 247 -7.92 -2.93 -0.03
C PRO A 247 -9.27 -2.20 0.11
N PRO A 248 -9.55 -1.59 1.28
CA PRO A 248 -10.77 -0.83 1.52
C PRO A 248 -11.04 0.25 0.47
N LYS A 249 -12.32 0.52 0.18
CA LYS A 249 -12.72 1.52 -0.82
C LYS A 249 -12.18 2.92 -0.52
N HIS A 250 -12.11 3.31 0.76
CA HIS A 250 -11.63 4.64 1.14
C HIS A 250 -10.14 4.82 0.83
N LEU A 251 -9.30 3.78 0.98
CA LEU A 251 -7.89 3.81 0.59
C LEU A 251 -7.69 3.83 -0.92
N LYS A 252 -8.57 3.17 -1.70
CA LYS A 252 -8.58 3.31 -3.16
C LYS A 252 -8.87 4.74 -3.59
N SER A 253 -9.85 5.38 -2.95
CA SER A 253 -10.18 6.80 -3.19
C SER A 253 -9.03 7.73 -2.79
N PHE A 254 -8.40 7.44 -1.64
CA PHE A 254 -7.23 8.17 -1.17
C PHE A 254 -6.06 8.09 -2.16
N ALA A 255 -5.71 6.89 -2.63
CA ALA A 255 -4.68 6.68 -3.65
C ALA A 255 -4.99 7.46 -4.95
N LYS A 256 -6.23 7.42 -5.42
CA LYS A 256 -6.67 8.12 -6.62
C LYS A 256 -6.48 9.64 -6.52
N LYS A 257 -6.64 10.21 -5.33
CA LYS A 257 -6.43 11.65 -5.06
C LYS A 257 -4.99 12.10 -5.37
N PHE A 258 -4.02 11.21 -5.17
CA PHE A 258 -2.58 11.43 -5.37
C PHE A 258 -2.04 10.80 -6.66
N GLU A 259 -2.92 10.47 -7.61
CA GLU A 259 -2.57 9.80 -8.87
C GLU A 259 -1.84 8.47 -8.68
N LYS A 260 -2.13 7.80 -7.55
CA LYS A 260 -1.60 6.47 -7.23
C LYS A 260 -2.62 5.40 -7.59
N LYS A 261 -2.13 4.25 -8.06
CA LYS A 261 -2.93 3.06 -8.32
C LYS A 261 -2.46 1.91 -7.43
N ILE A 262 -3.40 1.31 -6.72
CA ILE A 262 -3.16 0.13 -5.88
C ILE A 262 -3.38 -1.11 -6.73
N ILE A 263 -2.34 -1.94 -6.89
CA ILE A 263 -2.40 -3.25 -7.51
C ILE A 263 -2.55 -4.29 -6.41
N TYR A 264 -3.71 -4.92 -6.35
CA TYR A 264 -4.03 -5.93 -5.35
C TYR A 264 -3.59 -7.32 -5.84
N ILE A 265 -2.80 -8.01 -5.02
CA ILE A 265 -2.40 -9.40 -5.25
C ILE A 265 -2.93 -10.22 -4.07
N PRO A 266 -3.90 -11.12 -4.29
CA PRO A 266 -4.34 -12.04 -3.25
C PRO A 266 -3.16 -12.87 -2.74
N ILE A 267 -2.95 -12.91 -1.42
CA ILE A 267 -1.81 -13.60 -0.81
C ILE A 267 -1.75 -15.09 -1.18
N GLY A 268 -2.90 -15.72 -1.42
CA GLY A 268 -3.00 -17.11 -1.87
C GLY A 268 -2.42 -17.40 -3.26
N GLN A 269 -2.10 -16.37 -4.06
CA GLN A 269 -1.40 -16.54 -5.34
C GLN A 269 0.13 -16.66 -5.19
N LEU A 270 0.65 -16.56 -3.97
CA LEU A 270 2.07 -16.62 -3.68
C LEU A 270 2.41 -17.98 -3.05
N SER A 271 3.66 -18.42 -3.23
CA SER A 271 4.13 -19.69 -2.68
C SER A 271 4.02 -19.70 -1.15
N PRO A 272 3.29 -20.65 -0.55
CA PRO A 272 3.20 -20.76 0.91
C PRO A 272 4.55 -20.94 1.59
N VAL A 273 5.50 -21.61 0.92
CA VAL A 273 6.87 -21.83 1.42
C VAL A 273 7.62 -20.51 1.50
N THR A 274 7.55 -19.70 0.44
CA THR A 274 8.18 -18.36 0.41
C THR A 274 7.55 -17.45 1.46
N LEU A 275 6.21 -17.45 1.56
CA LEU A 275 5.51 -16.65 2.57
C LEU A 275 5.90 -17.04 3.99
N LYS A 276 6.00 -18.35 4.29
CA LYS A 276 6.43 -18.83 5.60
C LYS A 276 7.85 -18.37 5.93
N LYS A 277 8.76 -18.43 4.95
CA LYS A 277 10.15 -17.97 5.11
C LYS A 277 10.23 -16.47 5.39
N ILE A 278 9.54 -15.65 4.60
CA ILE A 278 9.59 -14.18 4.73
C ILE A 278 8.83 -13.67 5.96
N ARG A 279 7.86 -14.43 6.47
CA ARG A 279 7.06 -14.02 7.62
C ARG A 279 7.84 -14.09 8.94
N THR A 280 8.85 -14.93 9.03
CA THR A 280 9.69 -15.08 10.22
C THR A 280 11.00 -14.32 10.03
N PHE A 281 11.42 -13.62 11.08
CA PHE A 281 12.68 -12.89 11.10
C PHE A 281 13.28 -12.91 12.51
N HIS A 282 14.57 -12.61 12.61
CA HIS A 282 15.29 -12.57 13.86
C HIS A 282 15.75 -11.15 14.19
N VAL A 283 15.52 -10.78 15.44
CA VAL A 283 15.97 -9.52 16.03
C VAL A 283 17.16 -9.82 16.91
N LEU A 284 18.25 -9.11 16.65
CA LEU A 284 19.51 -9.24 17.35
C LEU A 284 19.66 -8.10 18.36
N GLU A 285 20.12 -8.41 19.57
CA GLU A 285 20.42 -7.46 20.66
C GLU A 285 21.76 -6.72 20.44
N GLY A 286 22.09 -6.39 19.19
CA GLY A 286 23.34 -5.72 18.82
C GLY A 286 24.03 -6.33 17.60
N HIS A 287 24.86 -5.51 16.95
CA HIS A 287 25.64 -5.95 15.78
C HIS A 287 26.67 -7.05 16.11
N ASP A 288 27.14 -7.11 17.35
CA ASP A 288 28.01 -8.17 17.85
C ASP A 288 27.38 -9.56 17.73
N ARG A 289 26.05 -9.64 17.86
CA ARG A 289 25.29 -10.88 17.74
C ARG A 289 25.24 -11.44 16.33
N ARG A 290 25.55 -10.64 15.29
CA ARG A 290 25.61 -11.12 13.90
C ARG A 290 26.65 -12.24 13.72
N ASN A 291 27.73 -12.22 14.50
CA ASN A 291 28.81 -13.23 14.40
C ASN A 291 28.41 -14.61 14.93
N ILE A 292 27.43 -14.66 15.85
CA ILE A 292 26.96 -15.93 16.45
C ILE A 292 25.60 -16.36 15.89
N ALA A 293 24.95 -15.51 15.09
CA ALA A 293 23.57 -15.73 14.64
C ALA A 293 23.42 -16.99 13.77
N ASP A 294 24.42 -17.29 12.94
CA ASP A 294 24.44 -18.46 12.05
C ASP A 294 24.34 -19.79 12.82
N ASP A 295 24.81 -19.83 14.07
CA ASP A 295 24.78 -21.03 14.90
C ASP A 295 23.38 -21.32 15.49
N TYR A 296 22.50 -20.31 15.53
CA TYR A 296 21.17 -20.40 16.16
C TYR A 296 20.00 -20.26 15.18
N ILE A 297 20.25 -19.78 13.95
CA ILE A 297 19.23 -19.54 12.92
C ILE A 297 19.34 -20.64 11.84
N HIS A 298 18.27 -21.41 11.65
CA HIS A 298 18.19 -22.51 10.67
C HIS A 298 16.89 -22.46 9.86
#